data_AF-A0AAN6IVH5-F1
#
_entry.id   AF-A0AAN6IVH5-F1
#
_cell.length_a   1.000
_cell.length_b   1.000
_cell.length_c   1.000
_cell.angle_alpha   90.00
_cell.angle_beta   90.00
_cell.angle_gamma   90.00
#
_symmetry.space_group_name_H-M   'P 1'
#
loop_
_entity.id
_entity.type
_entity.pdbx_description
1 polymer ?
#
loop_
_entity_poly.entity_id
_entity_poly.type
_entity_poly.pdbx_seq_one_letter_code
_entity_poly.pdbx_strand_id
1 'polypeptide(L)'
;MSGTMPSSVGDRQRTEPFSDGDAPVTPGQSQPQQTESEFYNLLSLDGGGVKGISSMIIVRKIMNRVRDIENERANMEGRPIDPEERRPVDYFHLAAGTSTGGLIALMLFRLNMKCSEVVSQYHVLAKQVFSPRIGPISLYRLGHFGKLVGDLWIKFKMLTGQSQFSHKPLEMAIDTVVGAFPLDEDDKAKKGDAVLVKENQGQM
;
A
#
# COMPACT_ATOMS: atom_id res chain seq x y z
N MET A 1 70.47 -31.20 35.93
CA MET A 1 70.50 -31.61 37.36
C MET A 1 69.07 -31.52 37.87
N SER A 2 68.30 -32.61 37.78
CA SER A 2 68.03 -33.60 38.83
C SER A 2 67.03 -33.11 39.89
N GLY A 3 65.96 -33.88 40.10
CA GLY A 3 65.06 -33.81 41.27
C GLY A 3 63.59 -34.09 40.91
N THR A 4 63.17 -35.36 40.79
CA THR A 4 62.40 -36.14 41.79
C THR A 4 60.93 -35.73 42.00
N MET A 5 60.01 -36.61 41.55
CA MET A 5 58.64 -36.84 42.02
C MET A 5 58.63 -37.45 43.46
N PRO A 6 57.48 -37.77 44.13
CA PRO A 6 56.05 -37.72 43.72
C PRO A 6 55.07 -37.14 44.78
N SER A 7 53.81 -36.91 44.40
CA SER A 7 52.65 -37.52 45.10
C SER A 7 51.34 -37.33 44.32
N SER A 8 50.57 -38.41 44.31
CA SER A 8 49.35 -38.66 43.55
C SER A 8 48.10 -38.43 44.39
N VAL A 9 47.05 -37.90 43.77
CA VAL A 9 45.64 -38.13 44.11
C VAL A 9 44.92 -38.27 42.77
N GLY A 10 44.15 -39.31 42.45
CA GLY A 10 43.50 -40.31 43.28
C GLY A 10 42.03 -40.37 42.87
N ASP A 11 41.77 -41.17 41.84
CA ASP A 11 40.49 -41.46 41.17
C ASP A 11 39.51 -42.26 42.06
N ARG A 12 38.18 -42.06 41.91
CA ARG A 12 37.10 -43.07 42.06
C ARG A 12 35.66 -42.55 41.91
N GLN A 13 35.07 -42.86 40.75
CA GLN A 13 33.86 -43.67 40.48
C GLN A 13 32.53 -43.54 41.29
N ARG A 14 31.48 -43.19 40.53
CA ARG A 14 30.24 -43.95 40.17
C ARG A 14 29.17 -44.28 41.24
N THR A 15 27.95 -43.78 40.99
CA THR A 15 26.67 -44.54 41.08
C THR A 15 25.67 -44.04 40.03
N GLU A 16 25.32 -44.90 39.06
CA GLU A 16 24.04 -44.91 38.31
C GLU A 16 23.05 -45.81 39.12
N PRO A 17 21.70 -45.86 38.91
CA PRO A 17 20.96 -45.55 37.66
C PRO A 17 19.52 -44.94 37.82
N PHE A 18 18.90 -44.50 36.72
CA PHE A 18 17.59 -45.02 36.31
C PHE A 18 17.33 -44.74 34.82
N SER A 19 16.98 -45.81 34.10
CA SER A 19 16.75 -45.86 32.66
C SER A 19 15.26 -45.73 32.38
N ASP A 20 14.89 -44.84 31.48
CA ASP A 20 13.76 -44.93 30.55
C ASP A 20 14.19 -44.03 29.38
N GLY A 21 14.32 -44.40 28.13
CA GLY A 21 13.93 -45.55 27.32
C GLY A 21 14.11 -45.04 25.89
N ASP A 22 14.66 -45.87 25.00
CA ASP A 22 14.99 -45.51 23.63
C ASP A 22 13.77 -44.95 22.86
N ALA A 23 13.83 -43.67 22.51
CA ALA A 23 13.07 -43.14 21.38
C ALA A 23 14.04 -43.07 20.17
N PRO A 24 13.68 -43.65 19.01
CA PRO A 24 14.59 -43.71 17.88
C PRO A 24 14.83 -42.29 17.33
N VAL A 25 16.11 -41.93 17.20
CA VAL A 25 16.53 -40.70 16.51
C VAL A 25 16.28 -40.90 15.02
N THR A 26 15.23 -40.28 14.49
CA THR A 26 14.98 -40.21 13.04
C THR A 26 16.02 -39.28 12.39
N PRO A 27 16.89 -39.75 11.49
CA PRO A 27 17.81 -38.87 10.78
C PRO A 27 17.05 -38.22 9.62
N GLY A 28 16.71 -36.95 9.75
CA GLY A 28 16.03 -36.23 8.67
C GLY A 28 15.36 -34.91 9.00
N GLN A 29 15.57 -34.33 10.18
CA GLN A 29 15.12 -32.95 10.43
C GLN A 29 16.27 -32.00 10.12
N SER A 30 16.31 -31.52 8.88
CA SER A 30 16.98 -30.28 8.52
C SER A 30 16.57 -29.20 9.53
N GLN A 31 17.56 -28.63 10.22
CA GLN A 31 17.38 -27.50 11.12
C GLN A 31 16.52 -26.41 10.42
N PRO A 32 15.61 -25.74 11.13
CA PRO A 32 14.86 -24.64 10.53
C PRO A 32 15.87 -23.61 10.02
N GLN A 33 15.94 -23.51 8.70
CA GLN A 33 16.72 -22.53 7.99
C GLN A 33 16.28 -21.17 8.51
N GLN A 34 17.21 -20.42 9.11
CA GLN A 34 16.94 -19.09 9.64
C GLN A 34 16.39 -18.24 8.51
N THR A 35 15.07 -18.04 8.49
CA THR A 35 14.43 -17.13 7.54
C THR A 35 15.00 -15.75 7.83
N GLU A 36 15.71 -15.16 6.86
CA GLU A 36 15.96 -13.73 6.87
C GLU A 36 14.65 -13.03 7.22
N SER A 37 14.66 -12.12 8.20
CA SER A 37 13.43 -11.45 8.60
C SER A 37 12.94 -10.64 7.40
N GLU A 38 11.92 -11.11 6.70
CA GLU A 38 11.31 -10.36 5.61
C GLU A 38 10.76 -9.05 6.17
N PHE A 39 11.29 -7.93 5.67
CA PHE A 39 10.82 -6.61 6.05
C PHE A 39 9.72 -6.17 5.10
N TYR A 40 8.52 -5.92 5.64
CA TYR A 40 7.39 -5.44 4.84
C TYR A 40 7.22 -3.93 4.92
N ASN A 41 7.39 -3.25 3.79
CA ASN A 41 7.02 -1.84 3.62
C ASN A 41 5.52 -1.70 3.32
N LEU A 42 4.83 -0.92 4.16
CA LEU A 42 3.38 -0.68 4.10
C LEU A 42 3.09 0.80 3.85
N LEU A 43 2.12 1.09 2.98
CA LEU A 43 1.64 2.46 2.72
C LEU A 43 0.17 2.60 3.13
N SER A 44 -0.13 3.50 4.07
CA SER A 44 -1.51 3.83 4.43
C SER A 44 -1.86 5.24 3.98
N LEU A 45 -3.04 5.40 3.36
CA LEU A 45 -3.52 6.65 2.80
C LEU A 45 -4.90 7.01 3.37
N ASP A 46 -4.95 8.09 4.14
CA ASP A 46 -6.19 8.58 4.71
C ASP A 46 -7.07 9.31 3.68
N GLY A 47 -8.39 9.23 3.92
CA GLY A 47 -9.38 10.00 3.18
C GLY A 47 -9.33 11.49 3.51
N GLY A 48 -9.32 12.34 2.48
CA GLY A 48 -9.25 13.80 2.66
C GLY A 48 -10.02 14.62 1.62
N GLY A 49 -10.76 13.98 0.71
CA GLY A 49 -11.40 14.68 -0.39
C GLY A 49 -10.36 15.36 -1.29
N VAL A 50 -10.60 16.59 -1.73
CA VAL A 50 -9.64 17.35 -2.56
C VAL A 50 -8.25 17.46 -1.90
N LYS A 51 -8.17 17.44 -0.57
CA LYS A 51 -6.90 17.51 0.17
C LYS A 51 -6.03 16.25 0.01
N GLY A 52 -6.55 15.15 -0.53
CA GLY A 52 -5.76 13.95 -0.85
C GLY A 52 -4.55 14.20 -1.76
N ILE A 53 -4.55 15.31 -2.51
CA ILE A 53 -3.40 15.77 -3.30
C ILE A 53 -2.18 16.03 -2.43
N SER A 54 -2.34 16.51 -1.18
CA SER A 54 -1.20 16.74 -0.29
C SER A 54 -0.49 15.43 0.05
N SER A 55 -1.25 14.36 0.33
CA SER A 55 -0.70 13.03 0.59
C SER A 55 0.10 12.54 -0.63
N MET A 56 -0.43 12.75 -1.83
CA MET A 56 0.29 12.40 -3.06
C MET A 56 1.56 13.20 -3.30
N ILE A 57 1.58 14.49 -2.95
CA ILE A 57 2.80 15.30 -3.04
C ILE A 57 3.87 14.76 -2.09
N ILE A 58 3.48 14.34 -0.88
CA ILE A 58 4.39 13.74 0.10
C ILE A 58 4.94 12.41 -0.44
N VAL A 59 4.09 11.51 -0.90
CA VAL A 59 4.52 10.21 -1.47
C VAL A 59 5.45 10.45 -2.67
N ARG A 60 5.13 11.39 -3.57
CA ARG A 60 5.99 11.74 -4.70
C ARG A 60 7.38 12.23 -4.25
N LYS A 61 7.45 13.05 -3.20
CA LYS A 61 8.75 13.49 -2.65
C LYS A 61 9.55 12.32 -2.09
N ILE A 62 8.89 11.37 -1.42
CA ILE A 62 9.53 10.15 -0.93
C ILE A 62 10.09 9.34 -2.11
N MET A 63 9.29 9.10 -3.14
CA MET A 63 9.72 8.35 -4.33
C MET A 63 10.86 9.03 -5.10
N ASN A 64 10.82 10.36 -5.20
CA ASN A 64 11.93 11.12 -5.78
C ASN A 64 13.21 10.93 -4.96
N ARG A 65 13.13 10.96 -3.62
CA ARG A 65 14.31 10.73 -2.78
C ARG A 65 14.85 9.31 -2.93
N VAL A 66 13.97 8.31 -3.06
CA VAL A 66 14.36 6.93 -3.34
C VAL A 66 15.14 6.85 -4.65
N ARG A 67 14.61 7.41 -5.73
CA ARG A 67 15.30 7.51 -7.03
C ARG A 67 16.68 8.16 -6.90
N ASP A 68 16.76 9.28 -6.17
CA ASP A 68 18.01 10.02 -5.99
C ASP A 68 19.04 9.16 -5.24
N ILE A 69 18.65 8.44 -4.18
CA ILE A 69 19.52 7.51 -3.43
C ILE A 69 20.04 6.39 -4.34
N GLU A 70 19.17 5.80 -5.16
CA GLU A 70 19.56 4.72 -6.07
C GLU A 70 20.51 5.20 -7.16
N ASN A 71 20.29 6.42 -7.67
CA ASN A 71 21.16 7.07 -8.63
C ASN A 71 22.51 7.47 -8.02
N GLU A 72 22.54 7.95 -6.78
CA GLU A 72 23.77 8.19 -6.03
C GLU A 72 24.61 6.90 -5.92
N ARG A 73 23.97 5.78 -5.58
CA ARG A 73 24.63 4.45 -5.51
C ARG A 73 25.10 3.96 -6.88
N ALA A 74 24.24 4.05 -7.90
CA ALA A 74 24.59 3.66 -9.27
C ALA A 74 25.84 4.42 -9.75
N ASN A 75 25.91 5.73 -9.50
CA ASN A 75 27.06 6.55 -9.86
C ASN A 75 28.35 6.09 -9.16
N MET A 76 28.30 5.76 -7.86
CA MET A 76 29.46 5.23 -7.12
C MET A 76 29.95 3.89 -7.68
N GLU A 77 29.03 3.09 -8.22
CA GLU A 77 29.32 1.79 -8.83
C GLU A 77 29.64 1.88 -10.33
N GLY A 78 29.69 3.09 -10.91
CA GLY A 78 29.92 3.30 -12.35
C GLY A 78 28.77 2.83 -13.26
N ARG A 79 27.57 2.63 -12.70
CA ARG A 79 26.34 2.28 -13.43
C ARG A 79 25.65 3.54 -13.95
N PRO A 80 24.88 3.44 -15.05
CA PRO A 80 24.14 4.58 -15.59
C PRO A 80 23.05 5.07 -14.62
N ILE A 81 22.82 6.38 -14.62
CA ILE A 81 21.73 7.04 -13.90
C ILE A 81 20.41 6.74 -14.58
N ASP A 82 19.39 6.40 -13.80
CA ASP A 82 18.02 6.22 -14.28
C ASP A 82 17.15 7.44 -13.90
N PRO A 83 16.73 8.27 -14.88
CA PRO A 83 15.89 9.43 -14.61
C PRO A 83 14.43 9.08 -14.35
N GLU A 84 14.00 7.84 -14.62
CA GLU A 84 12.60 7.44 -14.53
C GLU A 84 12.02 7.60 -13.13
N GLU A 85 10.75 7.98 -13.08
CA GLU A 85 10.01 8.07 -11.82
C GLU A 85 9.73 6.67 -11.28
N ARG A 86 10.12 6.45 -10.03
CA ARG A 86 9.92 5.19 -9.33
C ARG A 86 8.45 4.99 -8.96
N ARG A 87 7.91 3.81 -9.26
CA ARG A 87 6.51 3.48 -8.98
C ARG A 87 6.41 2.97 -7.54
N PRO A 88 5.44 3.43 -6.73
CA PRO A 88 5.29 2.95 -5.36
C PRO A 88 5.13 1.43 -5.22
N VAL A 89 4.48 0.78 -6.21
CA VAL A 89 4.29 -0.69 -6.22
C VAL A 89 5.61 -1.48 -6.21
N ASP A 90 6.72 -0.88 -6.65
CA ASP A 90 8.04 -1.54 -6.67
C ASP A 90 8.74 -1.51 -5.29
N TYR A 91 8.21 -0.76 -4.30
CA TYR A 91 8.88 -0.50 -3.02
C TYR A 91 8.03 -0.82 -1.79
N PHE A 92 6.71 -0.82 -1.95
CA PHE A 92 5.76 -1.13 -0.90
C PHE A 92 5.07 -2.45 -1.26
N HIS A 93 4.99 -3.36 -0.30
CA HIS A 93 4.35 -4.67 -0.50
C HIS A 93 2.84 -4.58 -0.37
N LEU A 94 2.35 -3.62 0.42
CA LEU A 94 0.92 -3.44 0.62
C LEU A 94 0.59 -1.96 0.76
N ALA A 95 -0.50 -1.56 0.12
CA ALA A 95 -1.14 -0.28 0.38
C ALA A 95 -2.60 -0.44 0.77
N ALA A 96 -3.02 0.40 1.71
CA ALA A 96 -4.39 0.53 2.14
C ALA A 96 -4.78 2.00 2.16
N GLY A 97 -6.07 2.28 2.02
CA GLY A 97 -6.55 3.63 2.22
C GLY A 97 -8.05 3.72 2.40
N THR A 98 -8.50 4.80 3.02
CA THR A 98 -9.92 5.05 3.31
C THR A 98 -10.47 6.14 2.40
N SER A 99 -11.70 5.97 1.90
CA SER A 99 -12.35 6.96 1.01
C SER A 99 -11.45 7.30 -0.19
N THR A 100 -11.08 8.57 -0.37
CA THR A 100 -10.17 9.00 -1.44
C THR A 100 -8.78 8.37 -1.38
N GLY A 101 -8.31 8.01 -0.19
CA GLY A 101 -7.05 7.29 -0.02
C GLY A 101 -7.11 5.88 -0.62
N GLY A 102 -8.27 5.23 -0.60
CA GLY A 102 -8.47 3.93 -1.26
C GLY A 102 -8.41 4.05 -2.79
N LEU A 103 -9.00 5.11 -3.35
CA LEU A 103 -8.90 5.41 -4.79
C LEU A 103 -7.45 5.69 -5.22
N ILE A 104 -6.68 6.39 -4.37
CA ILE A 104 -5.24 6.60 -4.60
C ILE A 104 -4.47 5.28 -4.52
N ALA A 105 -4.74 4.44 -3.52
CA ALA A 105 -4.12 3.13 -3.39
C ALA A 105 -4.39 2.25 -4.62
N LEU A 106 -5.63 2.26 -5.14
CA LEU A 106 -5.99 1.55 -6.36
C LEU A 106 -5.17 2.04 -7.56
N MET A 107 -5.06 3.35 -7.77
CA MET A 107 -4.25 3.89 -8.88
C MET A 107 -2.77 3.51 -8.76
N LEU A 108 -2.19 3.61 -7.57
CA LEU A 108 -0.77 3.34 -7.36
C LEU A 108 -0.40 1.85 -7.47
N PHE A 109 -1.24 0.96 -6.94
CA PHE A 109 -0.89 -0.47 -6.77
C PHE A 109 -1.64 -1.38 -7.72
N ARG A 110 -2.92 -1.13 -7.99
CA ARG A 110 -3.68 -1.97 -8.94
C ARG A 110 -3.50 -1.51 -10.38
N LEU A 111 -3.19 -0.25 -10.63
CA LEU A 111 -2.97 0.27 -11.99
C LEU A 111 -1.51 0.64 -12.24
N ASN A 112 -0.62 0.36 -11.29
CA ASN A 112 0.83 0.58 -11.39
C ASN A 112 1.22 2.01 -11.79
N MET A 113 0.40 3.00 -11.44
CA MET A 113 0.62 4.38 -11.84
C MET A 113 1.75 5.03 -11.03
N LYS A 114 2.52 5.89 -11.69
CA LYS A 114 3.48 6.80 -11.07
C LYS A 114 2.76 7.88 -10.28
N CYS A 115 3.45 8.48 -9.30
CA CYS A 115 2.84 9.51 -8.46
C CYS A 115 2.38 10.73 -9.27
N SER A 116 3.13 11.12 -10.30
CA SER A 116 2.76 12.22 -11.21
C SER A 116 1.47 11.97 -11.99
N GLU A 117 1.26 10.75 -12.45
CA GLU A 117 0.06 10.32 -13.17
C GLU A 117 -1.15 10.35 -12.23
N VAL A 118 -0.99 9.83 -11.02
CA VAL A 118 -2.03 9.86 -9.99
C VAL A 118 -2.43 11.28 -9.63
N VAL A 119 -1.48 12.22 -9.45
CA VAL A 119 -1.80 13.63 -9.17
C VAL A 119 -2.63 14.23 -10.32
N SER A 120 -2.22 13.96 -11.56
CA SER A 120 -2.90 14.48 -12.75
C SER A 120 -4.32 13.94 -12.86
N GLN A 121 -4.50 12.63 -12.66
CA GLN A 121 -5.80 11.99 -12.69
C GLN A 121 -6.69 12.43 -11.53
N TYR A 122 -6.11 12.60 -10.34
CA TYR A 122 -6.84 13.08 -9.17
C TYR A 122 -7.39 14.50 -9.37
N HIS A 123 -6.71 15.37 -10.12
CA HIS A 123 -7.25 16.68 -10.49
C HIS A 123 -8.50 16.58 -11.38
N VAL A 124 -8.55 15.61 -12.29
CA VAL A 124 -9.72 15.36 -13.14
C VAL A 124 -10.87 14.84 -12.29
N LEU A 125 -10.61 13.83 -11.47
CA LEU A 125 -11.59 13.23 -10.58
C LEU A 125 -12.12 14.24 -9.57
N ALA A 126 -11.26 15.07 -8.99
CA ALA A 126 -11.68 16.04 -7.99
C ALA A 126 -12.71 17.03 -8.52
N LYS A 127 -12.57 17.45 -9.79
CA LYS A 127 -13.56 18.30 -10.47
C LYS A 127 -14.88 17.57 -10.71
N GLN A 128 -14.84 16.29 -11.07
CA GLN A 128 -16.03 15.51 -11.40
C GLN A 128 -16.79 14.99 -10.17
N VAL A 129 -16.06 14.65 -9.11
CA VAL A 129 -16.55 13.93 -7.93
C VAL A 129 -16.83 14.88 -6.77
N PHE A 130 -15.94 15.83 -6.49
CA PHE A 130 -16.06 16.73 -5.32
C PHE A 130 -16.69 18.08 -5.65
N SER A 131 -17.17 18.28 -6.89
CA SER A 131 -18.01 19.43 -7.22
C SER A 131 -19.31 19.41 -6.38
N PRO A 132 -19.65 20.47 -5.63
CA PRO A 132 -20.87 20.52 -4.84
C PRO A 132 -22.10 20.35 -5.75
N ARG A 133 -22.90 19.31 -5.51
CA ARG A 133 -24.15 19.03 -6.24
C ARG A 133 -25.33 19.05 -5.27
N ILE A 134 -26.43 19.70 -5.66
CA ILE A 134 -27.74 19.53 -5.02
C ILE A 134 -28.62 18.79 -6.01
N GLY A 135 -28.79 17.48 -5.80
CA GLY A 135 -29.48 16.62 -6.75
C GLY A 135 -28.74 16.56 -8.10
N PRO A 136 -29.42 16.68 -9.26
CA PRO A 136 -28.79 16.66 -10.58
C PRO A 136 -28.11 17.99 -10.97
N ILE A 137 -28.15 19.02 -10.13
CA ILE A 137 -27.72 20.39 -10.49
C ILE A 137 -26.43 20.74 -9.73
N SER A 138 -25.49 21.39 -10.43
CA SER A 138 -24.27 21.90 -9.81
C SER A 138 -24.47 23.28 -9.17
N LEU A 139 -23.97 23.43 -7.95
CA LEU A 139 -24.14 24.63 -7.12
C LEU A 139 -23.41 25.86 -7.66
N TYR A 140 -22.39 25.71 -8.52
CA TYR A 140 -21.67 26.84 -9.12
C TYR A 140 -22.51 27.62 -10.14
N ARG A 141 -23.64 27.06 -10.61
CA ARG A 141 -24.54 27.73 -11.56
C ARG A 141 -25.66 28.53 -10.89
N LEU A 142 -25.91 28.31 -9.60
CA LEU A 142 -26.94 29.01 -8.84
C LEU A 142 -26.27 30.07 -7.96
N GLY A 143 -26.44 31.35 -8.29
CA GLY A 143 -25.92 32.48 -7.51
C GLY A 143 -26.49 32.55 -6.08
N HIS A 144 -26.46 33.74 -5.46
CA HIS A 144 -26.80 33.93 -4.04
C HIS A 144 -28.14 33.33 -3.57
N PHE A 145 -29.16 33.32 -4.43
CA PHE A 145 -30.49 32.79 -4.11
C PHE A 145 -30.50 31.25 -3.93
N GLY A 146 -29.61 30.53 -4.63
CA GLY A 146 -29.52 29.09 -4.56
C GLY A 146 -28.86 28.54 -3.30
N LYS A 147 -27.93 29.30 -2.71
CA LYS A 147 -27.33 28.95 -1.40
C LYS A 147 -28.39 28.90 -0.30
N LEU A 148 -29.32 29.85 -0.29
CA LEU A 148 -30.35 29.93 0.75
C LEU A 148 -31.32 28.74 0.71
N VAL A 149 -31.81 28.41 -0.50
CA VAL A 149 -32.72 27.27 -0.70
C VAL A 149 -31.98 25.94 -0.49
N GLY A 150 -30.72 25.88 -0.91
CA GLY A 150 -29.85 24.72 -0.71
C GLY A 150 -29.57 24.44 0.76
N ASP A 151 -29.22 25.45 1.55
CA ASP A 151 -28.96 25.30 2.99
C ASP A 151 -30.22 24.85 3.75
N LEU A 152 -31.40 25.33 3.35
CA LEU A 152 -32.68 24.91 3.95
C LEU A 152 -33.00 23.44 3.64
N TRP A 153 -32.79 23.03 2.38
CA TRP A 153 -32.97 21.63 1.97
C TRP A 153 -31.94 20.69 2.59
N ILE A 154 -30.68 21.12 2.74
CA ILE A 154 -29.63 20.34 3.42
C ILE A 154 -29.95 20.16 4.89
N LYS A 155 -30.39 21.21 5.60
CA LYS A 155 -30.86 21.09 6.99
C LYS A 155 -32.03 20.12 7.13
N PHE A 156 -32.96 20.15 6.18
CA PHE A 156 -34.07 19.20 6.14
C PHE A 156 -33.59 17.75 5.89
N LYS A 157 -32.60 17.54 5.01
CA LYS A 157 -32.00 16.23 4.77
C LYS A 157 -31.18 15.69 5.96
N MET A 158 -30.48 16.56 6.69
CA MET A 158 -29.78 16.17 7.93
C MET A 158 -30.76 15.66 9.00
N LEU A 159 -31.97 16.22 9.06
CA LEU A 159 -33.02 15.77 10.00
C LEU A 159 -33.68 14.44 9.62
N THR A 160 -33.62 14.03 8.35
CA THR A 160 -34.31 12.81 7.86
C THR A 160 -33.45 11.55 7.85
N GLY A 161 -32.19 11.63 8.31
CA GLY A 161 -31.35 10.45 8.58
C GLY A 161 -30.89 9.66 7.35
N GLN A 162 -31.07 10.17 6.13
CA GLN A 162 -30.55 9.53 4.93
C GLN A 162 -29.02 9.74 4.80
N SER A 163 -28.29 8.75 4.27
CA SER A 163 -26.84 8.77 4.13
C SER A 163 -26.34 10.07 3.49
N GLN A 164 -25.47 10.81 4.17
CA GLN A 164 -24.96 12.12 3.73
C GLN A 164 -24.13 12.03 2.43
N PHE A 165 -23.71 10.83 2.03
CA PHE A 165 -22.92 10.57 0.83
C PHE A 165 -23.54 9.42 0.02
N SER A 166 -23.91 9.71 -1.22
CA SER A 166 -24.24 8.68 -2.21
C SER A 166 -22.95 7.97 -2.63
N HIS A 167 -22.97 6.65 -2.86
CA HIS A 167 -21.81 5.88 -3.34
C HIS A 167 -21.42 6.24 -4.79
N LYS A 168 -22.39 6.72 -5.58
CA LYS A 168 -22.28 6.98 -7.02
C LYS A 168 -21.07 7.84 -7.45
N PRO A 169 -20.67 8.91 -6.73
CA PRO A 169 -19.51 9.70 -7.11
C PRO A 169 -18.19 8.91 -7.00
N LEU A 170 -18.06 8.01 -6.02
CA LEU A 170 -16.87 7.18 -5.86
C LEU A 170 -16.83 6.05 -6.89
N GLU A 171 -17.98 5.43 -7.15
CA GLU A 171 -18.15 4.44 -8.22
C GLU A 171 -17.78 5.03 -9.59
N MET A 172 -18.30 6.22 -9.92
CA MET A 172 -17.93 6.94 -11.13
C MET A 172 -16.43 7.26 -11.18
N ALA A 173 -15.80 7.54 -10.03
CA ALA A 173 -14.37 7.79 -9.97
C ALA A 173 -13.56 6.54 -10.31
N ILE A 174 -13.95 5.40 -9.74
CA ILE A 174 -13.34 4.09 -10.03
C ILE A 174 -13.50 3.78 -11.52
N ASP A 175 -14.70 3.92 -12.07
CA ASP A 175 -14.98 3.65 -13.49
C ASP A 175 -14.15 4.53 -14.42
N THR A 176 -14.02 5.81 -14.08
CA THR A 176 -13.25 6.77 -14.86
C THR A 176 -11.77 6.42 -14.86
N VAL A 177 -11.23 6.03 -13.71
CA VAL A 177 -9.81 5.68 -13.57
C VAL A 177 -9.51 4.37 -14.26
N VAL A 178 -10.23 3.29 -13.96
CA VAL A 178 -9.98 1.96 -14.53
C VAL A 178 -10.19 1.96 -16.04
N GLY A 179 -11.22 2.68 -16.52
CA GLY A 179 -11.45 2.81 -17.97
C GLY A 179 -10.38 3.63 -18.70
N ALA A 180 -9.75 4.61 -18.03
CA ALA A 180 -8.69 5.42 -18.62
C ALA A 180 -7.31 4.73 -18.59
N PHE A 181 -7.06 3.90 -17.57
CA PHE A 181 -5.80 3.19 -17.36
C PHE A 181 -6.03 1.68 -17.18
N PRO A 182 -6.61 0.98 -18.15
CA PRO A 182 -6.89 -0.44 -18.02
C PRO A 182 -5.59 -1.25 -18.06
N LEU A 183 -5.46 -2.26 -17.20
CA LEU A 183 -4.34 -3.20 -17.32
C LEU A 183 -4.55 -4.23 -18.43
N ASP A 184 -5.81 -4.53 -18.77
CA ASP A 184 -6.20 -5.47 -19.80
C ASP A 184 -7.56 -5.10 -20.42
N GLU A 185 -8.02 -5.89 -21.40
CA GLU A 185 -9.30 -5.65 -22.05
C GLU A 185 -10.51 -5.87 -21.12
N ASP A 186 -10.37 -6.66 -20.04
CA ASP A 186 -11.44 -6.87 -19.05
C ASP A 186 -11.64 -5.62 -18.19
N ASP A 187 -10.55 -4.98 -17.74
CA ASP A 187 -10.58 -3.67 -17.08
C ASP A 187 -11.23 -2.61 -17.98
N LYS A 188 -10.94 -2.62 -19.28
CA LYS A 188 -11.52 -1.69 -20.25
C LYS A 188 -13.02 -1.91 -20.47
N ALA A 189 -13.46 -3.17 -20.51
CA ALA A 189 -14.85 -3.53 -20.77
C ALA A 189 -15.74 -3.37 -19.52
N LYS A 190 -15.24 -3.75 -18.35
CA LYS A 190 -16.01 -3.83 -17.10
C LYS A 190 -15.71 -2.74 -16.09
N LYS A 191 -14.61 -1.99 -16.26
CA LYS A 191 -14.24 -0.87 -15.39
C LYS A 191 -14.24 -1.26 -13.91
N GLY A 192 -15.05 -0.62 -13.07
CA GLY A 192 -15.16 -0.95 -11.65
C GLY A 192 -15.61 -2.38 -11.34
N ASP A 193 -16.26 -3.05 -12.30
CA ASP A 193 -16.72 -4.44 -12.17
C ASP A 193 -15.69 -5.48 -12.67
N ALA A 194 -14.50 -5.05 -13.09
CA ALA A 194 -13.45 -5.95 -13.53
C ALA A 194 -12.87 -6.76 -12.36
N VAL A 195 -12.39 -7.98 -12.65
CA VAL A 195 -11.81 -8.84 -11.61
C VAL A 195 -10.55 -8.19 -11.03
N LEU A 196 -10.47 -8.07 -9.71
CA LEU A 196 -9.34 -7.41 -9.05
C LEU A 196 -8.05 -8.23 -9.16
N VAL A 197 -8.16 -9.55 -9.02
CA VAL A 197 -7.04 -10.50 -9.09
C VAL A 197 -6.87 -10.97 -10.54
N LYS A 198 -5.69 -10.70 -11.12
CA LYS A 198 -5.36 -11.12 -12.50
C LYS A 198 -4.30 -12.21 -12.45
N GLU A 199 -4.54 -13.33 -13.12
CA GLU A 199 -3.64 -14.50 -13.09
C GLU A 199 -2.24 -14.22 -13.67
N ASN A 200 -2.14 -13.21 -14.55
CA ASN A 200 -0.90 -12.87 -15.28
C ASN A 200 -0.01 -11.84 -14.57
N GLN A 201 -0.42 -11.31 -13.42
CA GLN A 201 0.39 -10.42 -12.61
C GLN A 201 0.58 -11.09 -11.25
N GLY A 202 1.84 -11.34 -10.87
CA GLY A 202 2.18 -12.07 -9.66
C GLY A 202 1.36 -11.59 -8.46
N GLN A 203 0.95 -12.54 -7.61
CA GLN A 203 0.31 -12.21 -6.34
C GLN A 203 1.20 -11.24 -5.58
N MET A 204 0.59 -10.15 -5.06
CA MET A 204 1.27 -9.21 -4.15
C MET A 204 1.94 -9.96 -3.00
#